data_AF-A0A2D7VSQ2-F1
#
_entry.id   AF-A0A2D7VSQ2-F1
#
_cell.length_a   1.000
_cell.length_b   1.000
_cell.length_c   1.000
_cell.angle_alpha   90.00
_cell.angle_beta   90.00
_cell.angle_gamma   90.00
#
_symmetry.space_group_name_H-M   'P 1'
#
loop_
_entity.id
_entity.type
_entity.pdbx_description
1 polymer ?
#
loop_
_entity_poly.entity_id
_entity_poly.type
_entity_poly.pdbx_seq_one_letter_code
_entity_poly.pdbx_strand_id
1 'polypeptide(L)'
;MVTTFKIFFIKRFTVFIVTKSENNASYYKMKQDTDQDLIDKTLQGHSHAFGVLVERYQNFVFTIILRMVKQREAAEEIAQDSFVKAYEKLATFEGRSKFSSWLYSIAYRKALDYIKQQRRKVAHTDIEQLSDVAMDGVENGLQQLIAKDKKELIQQCIM
;
A
#
# COMPACT_ATOMS: atom_id res chain seq x y z
N MET A 1 -4.27 14.47 -0.96
CA MET A 1 -4.60 14.74 -2.37
C MET A 1 -4.25 13.59 -3.35
N VAL A 2 -3.38 12.64 -2.98
CA VAL A 2 -2.99 11.47 -3.83
C VAL A 2 -4.02 10.32 -3.80
N THR A 3 -4.72 10.12 -2.67
CA THR A 3 -5.68 9.03 -2.47
C THR A 3 -6.93 9.15 -3.35
N THR A 4 -7.37 10.38 -3.62
CA THR A 4 -8.54 10.66 -4.47
C THR A 4 -8.28 10.25 -5.92
N PHE A 5 -7.05 10.40 -6.44
CA PHE A 5 -6.71 10.04 -7.82
C PHE A 5 -6.60 8.51 -8.03
N LYS A 6 -6.11 7.77 -7.02
CA LYS A 6 -6.09 6.30 -7.00
C LYS A 6 -7.51 5.71 -6.91
N ILE A 7 -8.33 6.20 -5.99
CA ILE A 7 -9.75 5.81 -5.88
C ILE A 7 -10.50 6.17 -7.17
N PHE A 8 -10.18 7.30 -7.81
CA PHE A 8 -10.72 7.67 -9.11
C PHE A 8 -10.23 6.74 -10.22
N PHE A 9 -9.01 6.20 -10.22
CA PHE A 9 -8.56 5.29 -11.27
C PHE A 9 -9.36 3.98 -11.27
N ILE A 10 -9.57 3.34 -10.11
CA ILE A 10 -10.38 2.11 -10.02
C ILE A 10 -11.87 2.41 -10.16
N LYS A 11 -12.43 3.42 -9.47
CA LYS A 11 -13.84 3.78 -9.66
C LYS A 11 -14.12 4.27 -11.07
N ARG A 12 -13.22 5.00 -11.73
CA ARG A 12 -13.35 5.37 -13.15
C ARG A 12 -13.18 4.16 -14.03
N PHE A 13 -12.33 3.17 -13.73
CA PHE A 13 -12.24 1.94 -14.52
C PHE A 13 -13.52 1.09 -14.41
N THR A 14 -14.06 0.92 -13.19
CA THR A 14 -15.31 0.20 -12.96
C THR A 14 -16.51 0.97 -13.51
N VAL A 15 -16.58 2.29 -13.33
CA VAL A 15 -17.61 3.15 -13.94
C VAL A 15 -17.44 3.18 -15.46
N PHE A 16 -16.22 3.14 -16.01
CA PHE A 16 -15.98 3.08 -17.45
C PHE A 16 -16.39 1.73 -18.06
N ILE A 17 -16.21 0.62 -17.33
CA ILE A 17 -16.78 -0.69 -17.70
C ILE A 17 -18.31 -0.63 -17.63
N VAL A 18 -18.91 -0.03 -16.59
CA VAL A 18 -20.37 0.08 -16.44
C VAL A 18 -20.99 1.04 -17.47
N THR A 19 -20.30 2.12 -17.88
CA THR A 19 -20.80 3.06 -18.91
C THR A 19 -20.67 2.52 -20.32
N LYS A 20 -19.98 1.39 -20.55
CA LYS A 20 -19.92 0.73 -21.87
C LYS A 20 -21.03 -0.32 -22.04
N SER A 21 -22.18 -0.05 -21.43
CA SER A 21 -23.47 -0.71 -21.72
C SER A 21 -23.88 -0.61 -23.20
N GLU A 22 -23.25 0.25 -24.01
CA GLU A 22 -23.60 0.41 -25.42
C GLU A 22 -23.06 -0.70 -26.33
N ASN A 23 -22.27 -1.67 -25.83
CA ASN A 23 -21.92 -2.89 -26.60
C ASN A 23 -21.59 -4.10 -25.71
N ASN A 24 -22.61 -4.59 -24.97
CA ASN A 24 -22.54 -5.75 -24.07
C ASN A 24 -21.87 -7.00 -24.71
N ALA A 25 -22.17 -7.28 -25.99
CA ALA A 25 -21.67 -8.47 -26.69
C ALA A 25 -20.13 -8.53 -26.80
N SER A 26 -19.47 -7.39 -27.03
CA SER A 26 -18.01 -7.32 -27.17
C SER A 26 -17.29 -7.58 -25.84
N TYR A 27 -17.84 -7.05 -24.74
CA TYR A 27 -17.29 -7.28 -23.40
C TYR A 27 -17.46 -8.74 -22.94
N TYR A 28 -18.63 -9.36 -23.14
CA TYR A 28 -18.82 -10.78 -22.81
C TYR A 28 -17.95 -11.70 -23.66
N LYS A 29 -17.70 -11.34 -24.93
CA LYS A 29 -16.75 -12.06 -25.78
C LYS A 29 -15.33 -11.98 -25.19
N MET A 30 -14.88 -10.79 -24.79
CA MET A 30 -13.55 -10.63 -24.15
C MET A 30 -13.44 -11.37 -22.81
N LYS A 31 -14.53 -11.52 -22.06
CA LYS A 31 -14.52 -12.26 -20.79
C LYS A 31 -14.18 -13.75 -20.96
N GLN A 32 -14.45 -14.31 -22.14
CA GLN A 32 -14.12 -15.69 -22.51
C GLN A 32 -12.71 -15.86 -23.06
N ASP A 33 -12.04 -14.76 -23.42
CA ASP A 33 -10.67 -14.80 -23.95
C ASP A 33 -9.70 -15.37 -22.91
N THR A 34 -8.65 -16.04 -23.41
CA THR A 34 -7.57 -16.53 -22.56
C THR A 34 -6.79 -15.36 -21.97
N ASP A 35 -6.03 -15.61 -20.89
CA ASP A 35 -5.16 -14.57 -20.33
C ASP A 35 -4.18 -14.04 -21.39
N GLN A 36 -3.64 -14.92 -22.24
CA GLN A 36 -2.69 -14.54 -23.27
C GLN A 36 -3.33 -13.62 -24.32
N ASP A 37 -4.54 -13.93 -24.78
CA ASP A 37 -5.26 -13.08 -25.73
C ASP A 37 -5.52 -11.67 -25.17
N LEU A 38 -5.88 -11.58 -23.88
CA LEU A 38 -6.10 -10.31 -23.20
C LEU A 38 -4.80 -9.51 -23.05
N ILE A 39 -3.69 -10.20 -22.79
CA ILE A 39 -2.35 -9.59 -22.73
C ILE A 39 -1.96 -9.04 -24.09
N ASP A 40 -2.09 -9.84 -25.15
CA ASP A 40 -1.72 -9.43 -26.51
C ASP A 40 -2.54 -8.23 -26.97
N LYS A 41 -3.85 -8.24 -26.71
CA LYS A 41 -4.73 -7.08 -26.97
C LYS A 41 -4.30 -5.84 -26.18
N THR A 42 -3.91 -6.01 -24.92
CA THR A 42 -3.42 -4.91 -24.10
C THR A 42 -2.14 -4.31 -24.68
N LEU A 43 -1.21 -5.15 -25.13
CA LEU A 43 0.06 -4.73 -25.75
C LEU A 43 -0.16 -4.04 -27.11
N GLN A 44 -1.23 -4.38 -27.81
CA GLN A 44 -1.67 -3.69 -29.05
C GLN A 44 -2.37 -2.34 -28.78
N GLY A 45 -2.47 -1.90 -27.52
CA GLY A 45 -3.07 -0.62 -27.15
C GLY A 45 -4.54 -0.70 -26.74
N HIS A 46 -5.15 -1.89 -26.72
CA HIS A 46 -6.52 -2.09 -26.21
C HIS A 46 -6.51 -2.17 -24.67
N SER A 47 -6.33 -1.02 -24.02
CA SER A 47 -6.27 -0.87 -22.55
C SER A 47 -7.46 -1.49 -21.79
N HIS A 48 -8.60 -1.68 -22.47
CA HIS A 48 -9.80 -2.26 -21.89
C HIS A 48 -9.65 -3.77 -21.62
N ALA A 49 -8.80 -4.46 -22.39
CA ALA A 49 -8.52 -5.89 -22.21
C ALA A 49 -7.84 -6.15 -20.86
N PHE A 50 -6.98 -5.23 -20.42
CA PHE A 50 -6.39 -5.30 -19.08
C PHE A 50 -7.45 -5.21 -17.97
N GLY A 51 -8.55 -4.49 -18.20
CA GLY A 51 -9.69 -4.44 -17.28
C GLY A 51 -10.26 -5.81 -16.96
N VAL A 52 -10.36 -6.68 -17.96
CA VAL A 52 -10.85 -8.05 -17.81
C VAL A 52 -9.87 -8.88 -16.97
N LEU A 53 -8.55 -8.68 -17.16
CA LEU A 53 -7.53 -9.30 -16.31
C LEU A 53 -7.63 -8.82 -14.86
N VAL A 54 -7.84 -7.52 -14.63
CA VAL A 54 -8.05 -6.97 -13.28
C VAL A 54 -9.26 -7.60 -12.62
N GLU A 55 -10.41 -7.65 -13.31
CA GLU A 55 -11.63 -8.26 -12.77
C GLU A 55 -11.43 -9.75 -12.42
N ARG A 56 -10.71 -10.50 -13.27
CA ARG A 56 -10.41 -11.91 -13.08
C ARG A 56 -9.51 -12.16 -11.87
N TYR A 57 -8.57 -11.26 -11.60
CA TYR A 57 -7.52 -11.47 -10.60
C TYR A 57 -7.61 -10.61 -9.34
N GLN A 58 -8.51 -9.62 -9.27
CA GLN A 58 -8.60 -8.68 -8.13
C GLN A 58 -8.80 -9.40 -6.80
N ASN A 59 -9.68 -10.40 -6.74
CA ASN A 59 -9.97 -11.14 -5.51
C ASN A 59 -8.77 -11.99 -5.07
N PHE A 60 -8.06 -12.60 -6.02
CA PHE A 60 -6.86 -13.38 -5.77
C PHE A 60 -5.75 -12.50 -5.18
N VAL A 61 -5.44 -11.38 -5.84
CA VAL A 61 -4.41 -10.44 -5.39
C VAL A 61 -4.74 -9.85 -4.03
N PHE A 62 -5.98 -9.38 -3.84
CA PHE A 62 -6.44 -8.83 -2.57
C PHE A 62 -6.33 -9.83 -1.43
N THR A 63 -6.77 -11.08 -1.64
CA THR A 63 -6.74 -12.13 -0.62
C THR A 63 -5.32 -12.43 -0.16
N ILE A 64 -4.37 -12.50 -1.08
CA ILE A 64 -2.97 -12.79 -0.77
C ILE A 64 -2.34 -11.66 0.02
N ILE A 65 -2.52 -10.43 -0.43
CA ILE A 65 -1.99 -9.25 0.26
C ILE A 65 -2.62 -9.13 1.64
N LEU A 66 -3.94 -9.30 1.77
CA LEU A 66 -4.65 -9.23 3.04
C LEU A 66 -4.10 -10.25 4.05
N ARG A 67 -3.80 -11.47 3.62
CA ARG A 67 -3.18 -12.50 4.48
C ARG A 67 -1.79 -12.09 4.96
N MET A 68 -1.03 -11.34 4.16
CA MET A 68 0.31 -10.87 4.50
C MET A 68 0.29 -9.66 5.43
N VAL A 69 -0.50 -8.64 5.12
CA VAL A 69 -0.46 -7.33 5.81
C VAL A 69 -1.48 -7.22 6.94
N LYS A 70 -2.51 -8.07 6.96
CA LYS A 70 -3.58 -8.13 7.98
C LYS A 70 -4.32 -6.82 8.23
N GLN A 71 -4.24 -5.88 7.30
CA GLN A 71 -4.96 -4.60 7.32
C GLN A 71 -5.67 -4.43 5.98
N ARG A 72 -7.00 -4.27 6.04
CA ARG A 72 -7.85 -4.21 4.84
C ARG A 72 -7.49 -3.04 3.93
N GLU A 73 -7.42 -1.82 4.48
CA GLU A 73 -7.15 -0.61 3.72
C GLU A 73 -5.78 -0.66 3.01
N ALA A 74 -4.75 -1.11 3.74
CA ALA A 74 -3.43 -1.32 3.16
C ALA A 74 -3.46 -2.39 2.05
N ALA A 75 -4.23 -3.46 2.23
CA ALA A 75 -4.36 -4.49 1.22
C ALA A 75 -5.02 -3.97 -0.06
N GLU A 76 -6.06 -3.14 0.05
CA GLU A 76 -6.71 -2.49 -1.09
C GLU A 76 -5.73 -1.56 -1.83
N GLU A 77 -4.98 -0.73 -1.09
CA GLU A 77 -3.99 0.16 -1.69
C GLU A 77 -2.89 -0.64 -2.43
N ILE A 78 -2.29 -1.63 -1.77
CA ILE A 78 -1.19 -2.43 -2.35
C ILE A 78 -1.70 -3.24 -3.56
N ALA A 79 -2.95 -3.74 -3.52
CA ALA A 79 -3.53 -4.48 -4.64
C ALA A 79 -3.66 -3.58 -5.86
N GLN A 80 -4.21 -2.38 -5.71
CA GLN A 80 -4.28 -1.39 -6.77
C GLN A 80 -2.90 -1.11 -7.36
N ASP A 81 -1.96 -0.82 -6.49
CA ASP A 81 -0.58 -0.53 -6.80
C ASP A 81 0.14 -1.68 -7.52
N SER A 82 -0.30 -2.92 -7.30
CA SER A 82 0.21 -4.12 -7.95
C SER A 82 -0.33 -4.25 -9.36
N PHE A 83 -1.60 -3.94 -9.60
CA PHE A 83 -2.18 -3.94 -10.95
C PHE A 83 -1.61 -2.83 -11.83
N VAL A 84 -1.39 -1.63 -11.28
CA VAL A 84 -0.69 -0.56 -12.00
C VAL A 84 0.71 -1.04 -12.41
N LYS A 85 1.43 -1.67 -11.47
CA LYS A 85 2.78 -2.17 -11.78
C LYS A 85 2.78 -3.33 -12.77
N ALA A 86 1.76 -4.18 -12.72
CA ALA A 86 1.57 -5.25 -13.69
C ALA A 86 1.28 -4.70 -15.09
N TYR A 87 0.48 -3.64 -15.21
CA TYR A 87 0.25 -2.97 -16.49
C TYR A 87 1.53 -2.39 -17.08
N GLU A 88 2.30 -1.64 -16.27
CA GLU A 88 3.58 -1.05 -16.70
C GLU A 88 4.60 -2.10 -17.16
N LYS A 89 4.59 -3.27 -16.51
CA LYS A 89 5.54 -4.36 -16.80
C LYS A 89 4.98 -5.41 -17.73
N LEU A 90 3.77 -5.24 -18.27
CA LEU A 90 3.10 -6.30 -19.02
C LEU A 90 3.91 -6.76 -20.23
N ALA A 91 4.62 -5.83 -20.90
CA ALA A 91 5.50 -6.14 -22.03
C ALA A 91 6.69 -7.03 -21.65
N THR A 92 7.04 -7.15 -20.37
CA THR A 92 8.11 -8.04 -19.87
C THR A 92 7.63 -9.44 -19.56
N PHE A 93 6.32 -9.71 -19.67
CA PHE A 93 5.76 -11.04 -19.46
C PHE A 93 5.97 -11.91 -20.71
N GLU A 94 6.89 -12.86 -20.60
CA GLU A 94 7.32 -13.74 -21.72
C GLU A 94 6.45 -14.99 -21.89
N GLY A 95 5.31 -15.11 -21.19
CA GLY A 95 4.41 -16.27 -21.32
C GLY A 95 4.95 -17.61 -20.80
N ARG A 96 6.18 -17.67 -20.26
CA ARG A 96 6.79 -18.91 -19.74
C ARG A 96 6.13 -19.47 -18.47
N SER A 97 5.28 -18.67 -17.82
CA SER A 97 4.54 -19.06 -16.61
C SER A 97 3.11 -18.56 -16.72
N LYS A 98 2.19 -19.09 -15.90
CA LYS A 98 0.83 -18.53 -15.82
C LYS A 98 0.89 -17.07 -15.40
N PHE A 99 0.03 -16.23 -16.00
CA PHE A 99 -0.08 -14.82 -15.62
C PHE A 99 -0.35 -14.64 -14.12
N SER A 100 -1.15 -15.52 -13.53
CA SER A 100 -1.41 -15.54 -12.08
C SER A 100 -0.14 -15.69 -11.23
N SER A 101 0.83 -16.51 -11.65
CA SER A 101 2.11 -16.70 -10.97
C SER A 101 3.01 -15.47 -11.10
N TRP A 102 3.01 -14.84 -12.26
CA TRP A 102 3.75 -13.60 -12.50
C TRP A 102 3.17 -12.44 -11.69
N LEU A 103 1.85 -12.27 -11.70
CA LEU A 103 1.12 -11.27 -10.93
C LEU A 103 1.28 -11.48 -9.42
N TYR A 104 1.28 -12.73 -8.96
CA TYR A 104 1.60 -13.09 -7.57
C TYR A 104 2.96 -12.54 -7.16
N SER A 105 3.98 -12.70 -8.00
CA SER A 105 5.34 -12.24 -7.70
C SER A 105 5.40 -10.72 -7.52
N ILE A 106 4.61 -9.97 -8.29
CA ILE A 106 4.49 -8.51 -8.16
C ILE A 106 3.80 -8.16 -6.84
N ALA A 107 2.62 -8.74 -6.59
CA ALA A 107 1.83 -8.47 -5.38
C ALA A 107 2.59 -8.82 -4.10
N TYR A 108 3.24 -9.99 -4.09
CA TYR A 108 4.06 -10.46 -2.96
C TYR A 108 5.21 -9.51 -2.65
N ARG A 109 5.94 -9.05 -3.68
CA ARG A 109 7.03 -8.07 -3.50
C ARG A 109 6.52 -6.77 -2.91
N LYS A 110 5.40 -6.21 -3.43
CA LYS A 110 4.84 -4.97 -2.90
C LYS A 110 4.34 -5.12 -1.45
N ALA A 111 3.69 -6.23 -1.12
CA ALA A 111 3.27 -6.52 0.25
C ALA A 111 4.48 -6.66 1.19
N LEU A 112 5.54 -7.35 0.76
CA LEU A 112 6.77 -7.49 1.53
C LEU A 112 7.45 -6.13 1.77
N ASP A 113 7.50 -5.27 0.75
CA ASP A 113 8.07 -3.94 0.87
C ASP A 113 7.28 -3.07 1.86
N TYR A 114 5.95 -3.14 1.82
CA TYR A 114 5.08 -2.49 2.81
C TYR A 114 5.38 -2.98 4.24
N ILE A 115 5.46 -4.30 4.46
CA ILE A 115 5.77 -4.87 5.77
C ILE A 115 7.14 -4.38 6.27
N LYS A 116 8.15 -4.35 5.41
CA LYS A 116 9.48 -3.83 5.75
C LYS A 116 9.46 -2.35 6.11
N GLN A 117 8.63 -1.55 5.44
CA GLN A 117 8.47 -0.13 5.77
C GLN A 117 7.75 0.06 7.10
N GLN A 118 6.70 -0.71 7.38
CA GLN A 118 5.98 -0.63 8.65
C GLN A 118 6.86 -1.03 9.84
N ARG A 119 7.66 -2.09 9.71
CA ARG A 119 8.61 -2.48 10.76
C ARG A 119 9.64 -1.39 11.07
N ARG A 120 10.09 -0.64 10.06
CA ARG A 120 11.00 0.49 10.26
C ARG A 120 10.32 1.66 10.97
N LYS A 121 9.08 1.97 10.61
CA LYS A 121 8.31 3.03 11.28
C LYS A 121 8.13 2.75 12.77
N VAL A 122 7.73 1.52 13.12
CA VAL A 122 7.60 1.11 14.53
C VAL A 122 8.93 1.24 15.27
N ALA A 123 10.04 0.74 14.69
CA ALA A 123 11.35 0.85 15.32
C ALA A 123 11.81 2.31 15.54
N HIS A 124 11.46 3.24 14.64
CA HIS A 124 11.75 4.66 14.84
C HIS A 124 10.90 5.28 15.95
N THR A 125 9.61 4.95 16.01
CA THR A 125 8.71 5.44 17.06
C THR A 125 9.12 4.91 18.45
N ASP A 126 9.55 3.66 18.56
CA ASP A 126 10.04 3.10 19.83
C ASP A 126 11.29 3.87 20.34
N ILE A 127 12.20 4.25 19.43
CA ILE A 127 13.39 5.04 19.76
C ILE A 127 13.02 6.47 20.18
N GLU A 128 12.09 7.11 19.46
CA GLU A 128 11.60 8.46 19.81
C GLU A 128 10.90 8.47 21.17
N GLN A 129 10.04 7.48 21.45
CA GLN A 129 9.36 7.34 22.74
C GLN A 129 10.35 7.12 23.89
N LEU A 130 11.39 6.31 23.68
CA LEU A 130 12.46 6.13 24.66
C LEU A 130 13.24 7.44 24.90
N SER A 131 13.49 8.24 23.84
CA SER A 131 14.16 9.54 24.00
C SER A 131 13.30 10.58 24.71
N ASP A 132 11.99 10.63 24.43
CA ASP A 132 11.07 11.59 25.07
C ASP A 132 10.93 11.30 26.57
N VAL A 133 10.80 10.01 26.94
CA VAL A 133 10.75 9.60 28.35
C VAL A 133 12.07 9.89 29.08
N ALA A 134 13.21 9.70 28.41
CA ALA A 134 14.51 10.04 28.98
C ALA A 134 14.70 11.55 29.18
N MET A 135 14.24 12.36 28.22
CA MET A 135 14.31 13.82 28.29
C MET A 135 13.43 14.38 29.41
N ASP A 136 12.19 13.91 29.53
CA ASP A 136 11.26 14.33 30.59
C ASP A 136 11.77 13.92 31.99
N GLY A 137 12.36 12.73 32.13
CA GLY A 137 12.99 12.30 33.38
C GLY A 137 14.18 13.18 33.80
N VAL A 138 15.01 13.60 32.85
CA VAL A 138 16.16 14.49 33.09
C VAL A 138 15.70 15.91 33.44
N GLU A 139 14.70 16.45 32.74
CA GLU A 139 14.15 17.79 32.98
C GLU A 139 13.52 17.91 34.37
N ASN A 140 12.72 16.90 34.76
CA ASN A 140 12.13 16.82 36.09
C ASN A 140 13.19 16.70 37.20
N GLY A 141 14.24 15.89 36.98
CA GLY A 141 15.35 15.75 37.92
C GLY A 141 16.13 17.05 38.11
N LEU A 142 16.39 17.79 37.02
CA LEU A 142 17.07 19.07 37.07
C LEU A 142 16.24 20.14 37.80
N GLN A 143 14.92 20.19 37.56
CA GLN A 143 14.03 21.09 38.30
C GLN A 143 14.02 20.80 39.81
N GLN A 144 14.05 19.52 40.20
CA GLN A 144 14.12 19.15 41.62
C GLN A 144 15.44 19.57 42.28
N LEU A 145 16.56 19.44 41.59
CA LEU A 145 17.87 19.90 42.09
C LEU A 145 17.90 21.42 42.23
N ILE A 146 17.45 22.16 41.20
CA ILE A 146 17.37 23.63 41.24
C ILE A 146 16.44 24.09 42.37
N ALA A 147 15.31 23.41 42.59
CA ALA A 147 14.38 23.72 43.67
C ALA A 147 15.00 23.45 45.05
N LYS A 148 15.80 22.38 45.19
CA LYS A 148 16.52 22.05 46.42
C LYS A 148 17.60 23.09 46.74
N ASP A 149 18.41 23.45 45.76
CA ASP A 149 19.50 24.44 45.91
C ASP A 149 18.94 25.83 46.25
N LYS A 150 17.85 26.24 45.59
CA LYS A 150 17.13 27.49 45.93
C LYS A 150 16.63 27.49 47.37
N LYS A 151 16.10 26.35 47.85
CA LYS A 151 15.60 26.22 49.21
C LYS A 151 16.72 26.33 50.24
N GLU A 152 17.87 25.69 50.00
CA GLU A 152 19.05 25.81 50.86
C GLU A 152 19.58 27.25 50.92
N LEU A 153 19.66 27.95 49.79
CA LEU A 153 20.07 29.36 49.71
C LEU A 153 19.16 30.29 50.52
N ILE A 154 17.84 30.12 50.39
CA ILE A 154 16.88 30.92 51.17
C ILE A 154 17.07 30.67 52.67
N GLN A 155 17.33 29.42 53.05
CA GLN A 155 17.51 29.03 54.45
C GLN A 155 18.82 29.55 55.05
N GLN A 156 19.87 29.69 54.23
CA GLN A 156 21.14 30.31 54.63
C GLN A 156 21.03 31.82 54.82
N CYS A 157 20.14 32.51 54.09
CA CYS A 157 19.94 33.96 54.24
C CYS A 157 19.00 34.34 55.40
N ILE A 158 18.26 33.37 55.98
CA ILE A 158 17.34 33.59 57.10
C ILE A 158 18.03 33.33 58.47
N MET A 159 19.25 32.77 58.46
CA MET A 159 20.09 32.53 59.64
C MET A 159 21.08 33.68 59.86
#